data_AF-U7FZ12-F1
#
_entry.id   AF-U7FZ12-F1
#
_cell.length_a   1.000
_cell.length_b   1.000
_cell.length_c   1.000
_cell.angle_alpha   90.00
_cell.angle_beta   90.00
_cell.angle_gamma   90.00
#
_symmetry.space_group_name_H-M   'P 1'
#
loop_
_entity.id
_entity.type
_entity.pdbx_description
1 polymer ?
#
loop_
_entity_poly.entity_id
_entity_poly.type
_entity_poly.pdbx_seq_one_letter_code
_entity_poly.pdbx_strand_id
1 'polypeptide(L)'
;MEETKHKLHLKMNIQFHQPVTAYALLSDGWLPFCFAPASIVLVDRNIVATAKSIAAESKRADIAANKWWFNFFNNQNYTLNPILAALEGRNRQPPTYDEFVLEFQDASEALGEVFPNARLMDFEEQHYRAGYAISKDLKARYDSDTQFLLCASKHLLTALPEKKLGEVEEALFSLSKRLSPKPSPFVILAAVSCLYEDPKNPELNIGRNIIKPKENYSESSAHNAISDLRSLELLLCFQQLQGPSPIFCTRDRALLNFWLAILHTRVARSEDGLELTLRFNNSLFPRLKEEEYIALIDRLSRDGL
;
A
#
# COMPACT_ATOMS: atom_id res chain seq x y z
N MET A 1 16.82 2.63 56.88
CA MET A 1 15.80 3.49 56.27
C MET A 1 15.43 2.85 54.95
N GLU A 2 14.38 2.04 54.93
CA GLU A 2 13.88 1.39 53.72
C GLU A 2 12.92 2.35 53.01
N GLU A 3 13.34 2.86 51.85
CA GLU A 3 12.45 3.59 50.95
C GLU A 3 11.35 2.65 50.47
N THR A 4 10.13 2.90 50.95
CA THR A 4 8.92 2.23 50.49
C THR A 4 8.71 2.64 49.03
N LYS A 5 9.01 1.74 48.09
CA LYS A 5 8.75 1.93 46.65
C LYS A 5 7.23 1.97 46.41
N HIS A 6 6.63 3.15 46.56
CA HIS A 6 5.25 3.38 46.15
C HIS A 6 5.19 3.30 44.62
N LYS A 7 4.57 2.24 44.09
CA LYS A 7 4.25 2.13 42.66
C LYS A 7 2.86 2.69 42.43
N LEU A 8 2.77 3.79 41.68
CA LEU A 8 1.52 4.33 41.19
C LEU A 8 1.23 3.74 39.81
N HIS A 9 0.14 2.96 39.70
CA HIS A 9 -0.34 2.45 38.43
C HIS A 9 -1.44 3.37 37.90
N LEU A 10 -1.19 4.04 36.79
CA LEU A 10 -2.16 4.88 36.09
C LEU A 10 -2.65 4.15 34.83
N LYS A 11 -3.97 4.16 34.61
CA LYS A 11 -4.60 3.68 33.38
C LYS A 11 -5.22 4.87 32.67
N MET A 12 -4.86 5.06 31.40
CA MET A 12 -5.47 6.05 30.52
C MET A 12 -6.26 5.35 29.43
N ASN A 13 -7.47 5.84 29.16
CA ASN A 13 -8.31 5.37 28.05
C ASN A 13 -8.37 6.47 26.99
N ILE A 14 -8.17 6.10 25.72
CA ILE A 14 -8.29 6.99 24.58
C ILE A 14 -9.54 6.58 23.80
N GLN A 15 -10.44 7.52 23.54
CA GLN A 15 -11.63 7.34 22.70
C GLN A 15 -11.68 8.45 21.65
N PHE A 16 -11.99 8.08 20.41
CA PHE A 16 -12.14 9.03 19.31
C PHE A 16 -13.60 9.37 19.07
N HIS A 17 -13.88 10.61 18.68
CA HIS A 17 -15.25 11.05 18.38
C HIS A 17 -15.80 10.47 17.08
N GLN A 18 -14.94 9.99 16.19
CA GLN A 18 -15.29 9.43 14.90
C GLN A 18 -14.53 8.11 14.66
N PRO A 19 -15.12 7.14 13.92
CA PRO A 19 -14.40 5.94 13.52
C PRO A 19 -13.21 6.30 12.63
N VAL A 20 -12.12 5.54 12.71
CA VAL A 20 -10.92 5.75 11.88
C VAL A 20 -11.27 5.57 10.40
N THR A 21 -11.04 6.61 9.59
CA THR A 21 -11.32 6.58 8.13
C THR A 21 -10.11 6.77 7.25
N ALA A 22 -8.96 7.07 7.84
CA ALA A 22 -7.69 7.25 7.16
C ALA A 22 -6.57 6.66 8.04
N TYR A 23 -5.60 6.02 7.41
CA TYR A 23 -4.54 5.25 8.05
C TYR A 23 -3.17 5.81 7.68
N ALA A 24 -2.32 6.09 8.68
CA ALA A 24 -0.92 6.42 8.48
C ALA A 24 -0.11 5.12 8.47
N LEU A 25 0.39 4.68 7.33
CA LEU A 25 1.27 3.53 7.23
C LEU A 25 2.72 3.97 7.49
N LEU A 26 3.35 3.33 8.47
CA LEU A 26 4.76 3.49 8.86
C LEU A 26 5.51 2.20 8.56
N SER A 27 6.83 2.19 8.70
CA SER A 27 7.65 0.99 8.49
C SER A 27 7.12 -0.25 9.23
N ASP A 28 6.77 -0.14 10.50
CA ASP A 28 6.41 -1.29 11.33
C ASP A 28 4.91 -1.40 11.63
N GLY A 29 4.06 -0.68 10.89
CA GLY A 29 2.62 -0.85 10.98
C GLY A 29 1.84 0.39 10.61
N TRP A 30 0.89 0.76 11.47
CA TRP A 30 0.06 1.93 11.24
C TRP A 30 -0.29 2.65 12.53
N LEU A 31 -0.56 3.96 12.42
CA LEU A 31 -1.09 4.76 13.51
C LEU A 31 -2.28 5.60 13.04
N PRO A 32 -3.24 5.90 13.93
CA PRO A 32 -4.13 7.03 13.74
C PRO A 32 -3.30 8.32 13.60
N PHE A 33 -3.75 9.24 12.73
CA PHE A 33 -2.94 10.42 12.39
C PHE A 33 -2.58 11.32 13.54
N CYS A 34 -3.43 11.43 14.55
CA CYS A 34 -3.13 12.19 15.77
C CYS A 34 -1.90 11.68 16.54
N PHE A 35 -1.40 10.49 16.22
CA PHE A 35 -0.21 9.88 16.81
C PHE A 35 0.94 9.67 15.82
N ALA A 36 0.75 9.93 14.53
CA ALA A 36 1.74 9.58 13.51
C ALA A 36 2.95 10.54 13.55
N PRO A 37 4.17 10.05 13.83
CA PRO A 37 5.39 10.85 13.79
C PRO A 37 5.88 11.01 12.35
N ALA A 38 5.44 12.04 11.64
CA ALA A 38 5.97 12.30 10.30
C ALA A 38 5.84 13.75 9.91
N SER A 39 6.85 14.25 9.19
CA SER A 39 6.82 15.57 8.55
C SER A 39 6.50 15.51 7.06
N ILE A 40 6.61 14.34 6.42
CA ILE A 40 6.25 14.13 5.01
C ILE A 40 5.20 13.02 4.94
N VAL A 41 4.08 13.31 4.29
CA VAL A 41 2.95 12.41 4.09
C VAL A 41 2.81 12.15 2.60
N LEU A 42 3.13 10.94 2.14
CA LEU A 42 2.77 10.49 0.81
C LEU A 42 1.26 10.28 0.79
N VAL A 43 0.56 11.01 -0.07
CA VAL A 43 -0.90 11.03 -0.08
C VAL A 43 -1.42 10.11 -1.18
N ASP A 44 -2.23 9.13 -0.79
CA ASP A 44 -2.95 8.26 -1.73
C ASP A 44 -3.96 9.07 -2.56
N ARG A 45 -4.21 8.65 -3.80
CA ARG A 45 -5.27 9.17 -4.66
C ARG A 45 -6.64 9.13 -3.98
N ASN A 46 -6.93 8.11 -3.17
CA ASN A 46 -8.20 8.03 -2.45
C ASN A 46 -8.37 9.14 -1.38
N ILE A 47 -7.27 9.68 -0.84
CA ILE A 47 -7.28 10.83 0.07
C ILE A 47 -7.54 12.10 -0.73
N VAL A 48 -6.86 12.29 -1.87
CA VAL A 48 -7.09 13.43 -2.77
C VAL A 48 -8.55 13.48 -3.24
N ALA A 49 -9.11 12.35 -3.67
CA ALA A 49 -10.52 12.26 -4.09
C ALA A 49 -11.49 12.60 -2.93
N THR A 50 -11.11 12.27 -1.70
CA THR A 50 -11.89 12.60 -0.50
C THR A 50 -11.80 14.07 -0.16
N ALA A 51 -10.61 14.68 -0.29
CA ALA A 51 -10.42 16.13 -0.16
C ALA A 51 -11.31 16.87 -1.17
N LYS A 52 -11.27 16.51 -2.46
CA LYS A 52 -12.16 17.07 -3.48
C LYS A 52 -13.64 16.94 -3.11
N SER A 53 -14.05 15.79 -2.56
CA SER A 53 -15.43 15.59 -2.10
C SER A 53 -15.80 16.47 -0.90
N ILE A 54 -14.85 16.76 -0.01
CA ILE A 54 -15.03 17.64 1.15
C ILE A 54 -15.17 19.10 0.69
N ALA A 55 -14.31 19.55 -0.23
CA ALA A 55 -14.35 20.88 -0.82
C ALA A 55 -15.68 21.12 -1.57
N ALA A 56 -16.19 20.11 -2.28
CA ALA A 56 -17.48 20.15 -2.96
C ALA A 56 -18.70 19.96 -2.04
N GLU A 57 -18.54 20.04 -0.71
CA GLU A 57 -19.62 19.90 0.29
C GLU A 57 -20.47 18.63 0.13
N SER A 58 -19.84 17.51 -0.23
CA SER A 58 -20.53 16.25 -0.43
C SER A 58 -21.33 15.80 0.80
N LYS A 59 -22.52 15.22 0.57
CA LYS A 59 -23.42 14.68 1.61
C LYS A 59 -23.21 13.20 1.92
N ARG A 60 -22.09 12.60 1.49
CA ARG A 60 -21.79 11.18 1.84
C ARG A 60 -21.67 11.01 3.35
N ALA A 61 -22.13 9.87 3.85
CA ALA A 61 -22.18 9.58 5.29
C ALA A 61 -20.80 9.58 5.97
N ASP A 62 -19.74 9.29 5.23
CA ASP A 62 -18.36 9.23 5.73
C ASP A 62 -17.67 10.60 5.83
N ILE A 63 -18.26 11.68 5.28
CA ILE A 63 -17.63 13.01 5.20
C ILE A 63 -17.37 13.61 6.58
N ALA A 64 -18.28 13.43 7.55
CA ALA A 64 -18.09 13.95 8.90
C ALA A 64 -16.87 13.31 9.60
N ALA A 65 -16.74 11.99 9.49
CA ALA A 65 -15.59 11.26 10.03
C ALA A 65 -14.29 11.64 9.30
N ASN A 66 -14.32 11.74 7.97
CA ASN A 66 -13.16 12.19 7.18
C ASN A 66 -12.71 13.59 7.57
N LYS A 67 -13.63 14.57 7.66
CA LYS A 67 -13.31 15.94 8.10
C LYS A 67 -12.63 15.96 9.47
N TRP A 68 -13.14 15.15 10.40
CA TRP A 68 -12.56 15.06 11.75
C TRP A 68 -11.14 14.52 11.74
N TRP A 69 -10.88 13.43 11.00
CA TRP A 69 -9.52 12.89 10.87
C TRP A 69 -8.58 13.80 10.08
N PHE A 70 -9.10 14.45 9.05
CA PHE A 70 -8.34 15.35 8.18
C PHE A 70 -7.86 16.59 8.93
N ASN A 71 -8.60 17.04 9.96
CA ASN A 71 -8.19 18.16 10.79
C ASN A 71 -6.84 17.92 11.51
N PHE A 72 -6.45 16.67 11.78
CA PHE A 72 -5.15 16.38 12.40
C PHE A 72 -3.96 16.63 11.45
N PHE A 73 -4.17 16.67 10.14
CA PHE A 73 -3.14 17.01 9.16
C PHE A 73 -3.01 18.49 8.88
N ASN A 74 -4.06 19.25 9.18
CA ASN A 74 -4.17 20.65 8.79
C ASN A 74 -3.32 21.54 9.73
N ASN A 75 -2.01 21.29 9.77
CA ASN A 75 -1.03 22.05 10.51
C ASN A 75 0.37 21.93 9.89
N GLN A 76 1.24 22.86 10.24
CA GLN A 76 2.55 23.05 9.60
C GLN A 76 3.55 21.91 9.88
N ASN A 77 3.25 20.98 10.79
CA ASN A 77 4.14 19.85 11.04
C ASN A 77 4.14 18.87 9.86
N TYR A 78 3.05 18.79 9.10
CA TYR A 78 2.90 17.87 7.97
C TYR A 78 3.15 18.56 6.63
N THR A 79 3.91 17.89 5.77
CA THR A 79 4.13 18.23 4.36
C THR A 79 3.46 17.17 3.50
N LEU A 80 2.37 17.54 2.84
CA LEU A 80 1.60 16.64 1.99
C LEU A 80 2.27 16.53 0.62
N ASN A 81 2.59 15.31 0.21
CA ASN A 81 3.21 15.01 -1.07
C ASN A 81 2.28 14.12 -1.90
N PRO A 82 1.64 14.64 -2.97
CA PRO A 82 0.72 13.89 -3.81
C PRO A 82 1.41 13.07 -4.93
N ILE A 83 2.72 12.85 -4.85
CA ILE A 83 3.48 12.13 -5.89
C ILE A 83 2.87 10.77 -6.27
N LEU A 84 2.25 10.05 -5.34
CA LEU A 84 1.63 8.76 -5.63
C LEU A 84 0.45 8.88 -6.61
N ALA A 85 -0.38 9.92 -6.46
CA ALA A 85 -1.45 10.20 -7.42
C ALA A 85 -0.90 10.49 -8.82
N ALA A 86 0.20 11.25 -8.89
CA ALA A 86 0.87 11.56 -10.16
C ALA A 86 1.48 10.32 -10.82
N LEU A 87 2.08 9.41 -10.05
CA LEU A 87 2.68 8.18 -10.55
C LEU A 87 1.64 7.17 -11.08
N GLU A 88 0.47 7.11 -10.46
CA GLU A 88 -0.64 6.24 -10.91
C GLU A 88 -1.21 6.69 -12.27
N GLY A 89 -1.41 8.00 -12.44
CA GLY A 89 -1.98 8.58 -13.65
C GLY A 89 -3.51 8.43 -13.77
N ARG A 90 -4.09 9.12 -14.76
CA ARG A 90 -5.55 9.17 -14.96
C ARG A 90 -6.11 8.03 -15.78
N ASN A 91 -5.31 7.53 -16.74
CA ASN A 91 -5.81 6.71 -17.85
C ASN A 91 -5.54 5.22 -17.68
N ARG A 92 -5.25 4.77 -16.46
CA ARG A 92 -4.94 3.36 -16.14
C ARG A 92 -3.80 2.79 -17.00
N GLN A 93 -2.91 3.69 -17.38
CA GLN A 93 -1.70 3.49 -18.15
C GLN A 93 -0.64 4.42 -17.55
N PRO A 94 0.65 4.08 -17.65
CA PRO A 94 1.72 4.94 -17.16
C PRO A 94 1.62 6.34 -17.81
N PRO A 95 1.67 7.42 -17.01
CA PRO A 95 1.42 8.77 -17.50
C PRO A 95 2.52 9.22 -18.48
N THR A 96 2.19 10.17 -19.34
CA THR A 96 3.17 11.03 -20.01
C THR A 96 3.76 12.04 -19.02
N TYR A 97 4.85 12.71 -19.38
CA TYR A 97 5.45 13.74 -18.52
C TYR A 97 4.46 14.86 -18.20
N ASP A 98 3.74 15.35 -19.21
CA ASP A 98 2.76 16.42 -19.04
C ASP A 98 1.59 15.96 -18.16
N GLU A 99 1.08 14.74 -18.35
CA GLU A 99 0.04 14.16 -17.48
C GLU A 99 0.52 13.99 -16.03
N PHE A 100 1.78 13.61 -15.82
CA PHE A 100 2.37 13.48 -14.49
C PHE A 100 2.43 14.84 -13.78
N VAL A 101 2.90 15.89 -14.46
CA VAL A 101 2.96 17.25 -13.91
C VAL A 101 1.55 17.76 -13.58
N LEU A 102 0.61 17.61 -14.51
CA LEU A 102 -0.79 18.02 -14.33
C LEU A 102 -1.45 17.30 -13.14
N GLU A 103 -1.27 15.99 -13.02
CA GLU A 103 -1.87 15.24 -11.91
C GLU A 103 -1.27 15.63 -10.56
N PHE A 104 0.04 15.90 -10.51
CA PHE A 104 0.68 16.41 -9.29
C PHE A 104 0.12 17.77 -8.88
N GLN A 105 0.00 18.70 -9.83
CA GLN A 105 -0.51 20.05 -9.59
C GLN A 105 -1.99 20.04 -9.18
N ASP A 106 -2.83 19.33 -9.91
CA ASP A 106 -4.27 19.20 -9.62
C ASP A 106 -4.54 18.51 -8.27
N ALA A 107 -3.66 17.58 -7.86
CA ALA A 107 -3.73 16.97 -6.54
C ALA A 107 -3.25 17.93 -5.45
N SER A 108 -2.19 18.70 -5.71
CA SER A 108 -1.65 19.70 -4.77
C SER A 108 -2.65 20.81 -4.50
N GLU A 109 -3.31 21.34 -5.54
CA GLU A 109 -4.36 22.35 -5.42
C GLU A 109 -5.53 21.85 -4.56
N ALA A 110 -6.06 20.66 -4.88
CA ALA A 110 -7.16 20.08 -4.13
C ALA A 110 -6.82 19.79 -2.65
N LEU A 111 -5.56 19.46 -2.36
CA LEU A 111 -5.09 19.34 -0.98
C LEU A 111 -4.97 20.72 -0.32
N GLY A 112 -4.45 21.74 -1.02
CA GLY A 112 -4.32 23.10 -0.50
C GLY A 112 -5.64 23.74 -0.10
N GLU A 113 -6.71 23.50 -0.87
CA GLU A 113 -8.05 23.97 -0.53
C GLU A 113 -8.60 23.39 0.78
N VAL A 114 -8.31 22.11 1.05
CA VAL A 114 -8.85 21.39 2.22
C VAL A 114 -7.94 21.48 3.43
N PHE A 115 -6.64 21.64 3.21
CA PHE A 115 -5.60 21.66 4.24
C PHE A 115 -4.78 22.96 4.20
N PRO A 116 -5.40 24.15 4.37
CA PRO A 116 -4.73 25.44 4.19
C PRO A 116 -3.58 25.71 5.18
N ASN A 117 -3.53 24.98 6.29
CA ASN A 117 -2.48 25.11 7.30
C ASN A 117 -1.42 24.00 7.22
N ALA A 118 -1.60 23.00 6.34
CA ALA A 118 -0.56 22.01 6.06
C ALA A 118 0.46 22.59 5.07
N ARG A 119 1.70 22.08 5.11
CA ARG A 119 2.65 22.35 4.02
C ARG A 119 2.30 21.45 2.85
N LEU A 120 2.43 21.97 1.63
CA LEU A 120 2.41 21.16 0.42
C LEU A 120 3.84 20.97 -0.08
N MET A 121 4.12 19.81 -0.63
CA MET A 121 5.39 19.53 -1.30
C MET A 121 5.47 20.39 -2.57
N ASP A 122 6.47 21.25 -2.65
CA ASP A 122 6.69 22.12 -3.81
C ASP A 122 7.69 21.48 -4.76
N PHE A 123 7.24 21.17 -5.99
CA PHE A 123 8.06 20.55 -7.02
C PHE A 123 8.55 21.60 -8.01
N GLU A 124 9.86 21.68 -8.17
CA GLU A 124 10.51 22.36 -9.28
C GLU A 124 10.66 21.40 -10.47
N GLU A 125 11.01 21.94 -11.63
CA GLU A 125 11.20 21.18 -12.87
C GLU A 125 12.06 19.92 -12.71
N GLN A 126 13.16 20.03 -11.95
CA GLN A 126 14.05 18.89 -11.67
C GLN A 126 13.35 17.80 -10.84
N HIS A 127 12.47 18.17 -9.90
CA HIS A 127 11.71 17.23 -9.08
C HIS A 127 10.68 16.50 -9.94
N TYR A 128 9.99 17.20 -10.85
CA TYR A 128 9.07 16.57 -11.80
C TYR A 128 9.79 15.56 -12.69
N ARG A 129 10.96 15.92 -13.24
CA ARG A 129 11.74 15.01 -14.09
C ARG A 129 12.20 13.77 -13.34
N ALA A 130 12.67 13.93 -12.11
CA ALA A 130 13.08 12.81 -11.27
C ALA A 130 11.89 11.90 -10.93
N GLY A 131 10.75 12.46 -10.50
CA GLY A 131 9.53 11.69 -10.22
C GLY A 131 9.01 10.95 -11.45
N TYR A 132 9.03 11.60 -12.62
CA TYR A 132 8.62 10.98 -13.87
C TYR A 132 9.56 9.86 -14.33
N ALA A 133 10.88 10.04 -14.16
CA ALA A 133 11.87 9.00 -14.48
C ALA A 133 11.59 7.71 -13.69
N ILE A 134 11.22 7.82 -12.41
CA ILE A 134 10.78 6.67 -11.59
C ILE A 134 9.60 5.95 -12.25
N SER A 135 8.56 6.68 -12.70
CA SER A 135 7.41 6.07 -13.40
C SER A 135 7.84 5.30 -14.66
N LYS A 136 8.74 5.89 -15.46
CA LYS A 136 9.25 5.29 -16.69
C LYS A 136 10.06 4.02 -16.43
N ASP A 137 10.95 4.05 -15.45
CA ASP A 137 11.81 2.90 -15.11
C ASP A 137 10.98 1.72 -14.57
N LEU A 138 9.83 2.02 -13.99
CA LEU A 138 8.86 1.05 -13.50
C LEU A 138 7.97 0.43 -14.59
N LYS A 139 8.01 0.93 -15.83
CA LYS A 139 7.15 0.51 -16.95
C LYS A 139 7.33 -0.95 -17.32
N ALA A 140 8.57 -1.41 -17.49
CA ALA A 140 8.84 -2.77 -17.95
C ALA A 140 8.29 -3.81 -16.95
N ARG A 141 8.46 -3.56 -15.65
CA ARG A 141 7.89 -4.40 -14.59
C ARG A 141 6.38 -4.28 -14.51
N TYR A 142 5.82 -3.09 -14.73
CA TYR A 142 4.36 -2.89 -14.78
C TYR A 142 3.67 -3.79 -15.81
N ASP A 143 4.28 -3.99 -16.98
CA ASP A 143 3.72 -4.86 -18.01
C ASP A 143 3.75 -6.34 -17.58
N SER A 144 4.84 -6.78 -16.96
CA SER A 144 4.92 -8.12 -16.36
C SER A 144 3.93 -8.32 -15.22
N ASP A 145 3.77 -7.34 -14.34
CA ASP A 145 2.78 -7.37 -13.25
C ASP A 145 1.36 -7.52 -13.81
N THR A 146 1.06 -6.76 -14.86
CA THR A 146 -0.25 -6.78 -15.54
C THR A 146 -0.52 -8.15 -16.16
N GLN A 147 0.43 -8.68 -16.94
CA GLN A 147 0.32 -10.00 -17.54
C GLN A 147 0.19 -11.10 -16.49
N PHE A 148 0.94 -11.00 -15.39
CA PHE A 148 0.87 -11.92 -14.27
C PHE A 148 -0.54 -11.92 -13.66
N LEU A 149 -1.08 -10.77 -13.27
CA LEU A 149 -2.41 -10.68 -12.65
C LEU A 149 -3.55 -11.08 -13.59
N LEU A 150 -3.46 -10.74 -14.88
CA LEU A 150 -4.44 -11.18 -15.89
C LEU A 150 -4.49 -12.71 -16.02
N CYS A 151 -3.36 -13.39 -15.89
CA CYS A 151 -3.31 -14.85 -15.92
C CYS A 151 -3.67 -15.46 -14.56
N ALA A 152 -3.09 -14.96 -13.47
CA ALA A 152 -3.30 -15.45 -12.11
C ALA A 152 -4.77 -15.34 -11.68
N SER A 153 -5.44 -14.23 -12.00
CA SER A 153 -6.85 -14.01 -11.64
C SER A 153 -7.80 -15.11 -12.15
N LYS A 154 -7.48 -15.74 -13.29
CA LYS A 154 -8.25 -16.88 -13.84
C LYS A 154 -8.20 -18.12 -12.93
N HIS A 155 -7.10 -18.31 -12.22
CA HIS A 155 -6.93 -19.39 -11.25
C HIS A 155 -7.47 -19.04 -9.87
N LEU A 156 -7.65 -17.74 -9.58
CA LEU A 156 -8.00 -17.21 -8.26
C LEU A 156 -9.45 -16.71 -8.16
N LEU A 157 -10.29 -16.97 -9.17
CA LEU A 157 -11.67 -16.49 -9.23
C LEU A 157 -12.48 -16.84 -7.97
N THR A 158 -12.33 -18.07 -7.49
CA THR A 158 -13.02 -18.59 -6.30
C THR A 158 -12.03 -19.27 -5.37
N ALA A 159 -12.36 -19.34 -4.08
CA ALA A 159 -11.62 -20.16 -3.13
C ALA A 159 -11.56 -21.62 -3.61
N LEU A 160 -10.36 -22.20 -3.59
CA LEU A 160 -10.11 -23.55 -4.11
C LEU A 160 -10.19 -24.62 -3.02
N PRO A 161 -10.56 -25.87 -3.34
CA PRO A 161 -10.41 -26.98 -2.41
C PRO A 161 -8.94 -27.30 -2.17
N GLU A 162 -8.60 -27.85 -0.99
CA GLU A 162 -7.21 -28.08 -0.51
C GLU A 162 -6.38 -28.88 -1.52
N LYS A 163 -6.97 -29.92 -2.11
CA LYS A 163 -6.36 -30.77 -3.13
C LYS A 163 -5.89 -30.05 -4.41
N LYS A 164 -6.36 -28.83 -4.68
CA LYS A 164 -5.98 -28.03 -5.87
C LYS A 164 -4.97 -26.92 -5.56
N LEU A 165 -4.67 -26.67 -4.27
CA LEU A 165 -3.82 -25.55 -3.89
C LEU A 165 -2.40 -25.69 -4.46
N GLY A 166 -1.79 -26.88 -4.31
CA GLY A 166 -0.44 -27.12 -4.83
C GLY A 166 -0.32 -27.00 -6.36
N GLU A 167 -1.35 -27.43 -7.10
CA GLU A 167 -1.40 -27.28 -8.57
C GLU A 167 -1.42 -25.80 -8.99
N VAL A 168 -2.27 -25.00 -8.32
CA VAL A 168 -2.39 -23.58 -8.63
C VAL A 168 -1.18 -22.80 -8.13
N GLU A 169 -0.61 -23.15 -6.97
CA GLU A 169 0.65 -22.59 -6.51
C GLU A 169 1.74 -22.78 -7.56
N GLU A 170 1.94 -24.00 -8.05
CA GLU A 170 2.92 -24.29 -9.10
C GLU A 170 2.67 -23.45 -10.36
N ALA A 171 1.40 -23.30 -10.76
CA ALA A 171 1.03 -22.48 -11.90
C ALA A 171 1.40 -21.00 -11.70
N LEU A 172 1.19 -20.44 -10.49
CA LEU A 172 1.56 -19.06 -10.17
C LEU A 172 3.08 -18.85 -10.20
N PHE A 173 3.86 -19.74 -9.57
CA PHE A 173 5.33 -19.63 -9.59
C PHE A 173 5.93 -19.89 -10.97
N SER A 174 5.38 -20.84 -11.73
CA SER A 174 5.77 -21.07 -13.12
C SER A 174 5.45 -19.87 -14.00
N LEU A 175 4.32 -19.20 -13.76
CA LEU A 175 3.97 -17.97 -14.46
C LEU A 175 4.95 -16.83 -14.13
N SER A 176 5.30 -16.61 -12.86
CA SER A 176 6.22 -15.53 -12.49
C SER A 176 7.63 -15.74 -13.08
N LYS A 177 8.12 -16.99 -13.13
CA LYS A 177 9.42 -17.35 -13.73
C LYS A 177 9.50 -17.13 -15.24
N ARG A 178 8.38 -17.21 -15.97
CA ARG A 178 8.34 -17.05 -17.43
C ARG A 178 8.33 -15.59 -17.89
N LEU A 179 7.96 -14.66 -17.01
CA LEU A 179 7.85 -13.25 -17.33
C LEU A 179 9.21 -12.55 -17.12
N SER A 180 9.57 -11.67 -18.06
CA SER A 180 10.82 -10.89 -18.02
C SER A 180 10.53 -9.42 -18.36
N PRO A 181 10.81 -8.46 -17.45
CA PRO A 181 11.33 -8.68 -16.11
C PRO A 181 10.34 -9.46 -15.23
N LYS A 182 10.82 -10.00 -14.12
CA LYS A 182 9.97 -10.71 -13.17
C LYS A 182 8.92 -9.77 -12.56
N PRO A 183 7.69 -10.24 -12.29
CA PRO A 183 6.70 -9.45 -11.56
C PRO A 183 7.21 -9.03 -10.19
N SER A 184 6.65 -7.93 -9.68
CA SER A 184 6.91 -7.41 -8.34
C SER A 184 6.72 -8.50 -7.28
N PRO A 185 7.61 -8.55 -6.27
CA PRO A 185 7.44 -9.42 -5.11
C PRO A 185 6.09 -9.22 -4.42
N PHE A 186 5.60 -7.98 -4.33
CA PHE A 186 4.32 -7.67 -3.68
C PHE A 186 3.12 -8.15 -4.51
N VAL A 187 3.22 -8.10 -5.84
CA VAL A 187 2.21 -8.66 -6.75
C VAL A 187 2.14 -10.18 -6.63
N ILE A 188 3.29 -10.87 -6.56
CA ILE A 188 3.34 -12.31 -6.35
C ILE A 188 2.77 -12.67 -4.97
N LEU A 189 3.17 -11.97 -3.90
CA LEU A 189 2.68 -12.19 -2.54
C LEU A 189 1.16 -12.00 -2.44
N ALA A 190 0.60 -10.98 -3.08
CA ALA A 190 -0.85 -10.77 -3.09
C ALA A 190 -1.59 -11.94 -3.77
N ALA A 191 -1.04 -12.51 -4.85
CA ALA A 191 -1.64 -13.64 -5.55
C ALA A 191 -1.56 -14.93 -4.73
N VAL A 192 -0.41 -15.19 -4.10
CA VAL A 192 -0.23 -16.34 -3.19
C VAL A 192 -1.10 -16.21 -1.94
N SER A 193 -1.23 -15.00 -1.37
CA SER A 193 -2.14 -14.75 -0.25
C SER A 193 -3.61 -14.97 -0.65
N CYS A 194 -3.98 -14.60 -1.88
CA CYS A 194 -5.31 -14.88 -2.43
C CYS A 194 -5.57 -16.39 -2.61
N LEU A 195 -4.54 -17.18 -2.92
CA LEU A 195 -4.63 -18.65 -3.03
C LEU A 195 -4.91 -19.31 -1.67
N TYR A 196 -4.21 -18.85 -0.63
CA TYR A 196 -4.24 -19.42 0.72
C TYR A 196 -5.20 -18.72 1.68
N GLU A 197 -6.21 -18.04 1.14
CA GLU A 197 -7.24 -17.35 1.89
C GLU A 197 -8.14 -18.29 2.72
N ASP A 198 -8.85 -17.72 3.70
CA ASP A 198 -9.90 -18.42 4.44
C ASP A 198 -11.28 -17.94 3.98
N PRO A 199 -12.01 -18.71 3.14
CA PRO A 199 -13.31 -18.29 2.64
C PRO A 199 -14.36 -18.07 3.75
N LYS A 200 -14.13 -18.57 4.97
CA LYS A 200 -15.02 -18.37 6.12
C LYS A 200 -14.73 -17.08 6.89
N ASN A 201 -13.56 -16.47 6.68
CA ASN A 201 -13.16 -15.25 7.37
C ASN A 201 -12.74 -14.16 6.38
N PRO A 202 -13.69 -13.35 5.88
CA PRO A 202 -13.42 -12.29 4.90
C PRO A 202 -12.36 -11.26 5.31
N GLU A 203 -12.16 -11.04 6.61
CA GLU A 203 -11.15 -10.12 7.11
C GLU A 203 -9.71 -10.63 6.88
N LEU A 204 -9.55 -11.95 6.72
CA LEU A 204 -8.28 -12.62 6.42
C LEU A 204 -8.07 -12.88 4.92
N ASN A 205 -8.99 -12.45 4.05
CA ASN A 205 -8.86 -12.59 2.60
C ASN A 205 -8.00 -11.46 2.00
N ILE A 206 -6.81 -11.26 2.58
CA ILE A 206 -5.95 -10.09 2.37
C ILE A 206 -5.59 -9.93 0.89
N GLY A 207 -4.97 -10.95 0.28
CA GLY A 207 -4.61 -10.91 -1.15
C GLY A 207 -5.81 -10.75 -2.08
N ARG A 208 -6.95 -11.41 -1.78
CA ARG A 208 -8.19 -11.27 -2.55
C ARG A 208 -8.74 -9.85 -2.50
N ASN A 209 -8.67 -9.20 -1.33
CA ASN A 209 -9.19 -7.85 -1.15
C ASN A 209 -8.33 -6.79 -1.88
N ILE A 210 -7.08 -7.10 -2.22
CA ILE A 210 -6.25 -6.29 -3.13
C ILE A 210 -6.58 -6.62 -4.59
N ILE A 211 -6.41 -7.87 -5.00
CA ILE A 211 -6.49 -8.27 -6.41
C ILE A 211 -7.91 -8.13 -6.94
N LYS A 212 -8.91 -8.50 -6.15
CA LYS A 212 -10.34 -8.58 -6.50
C LYS A 212 -10.59 -9.40 -7.78
N PRO A 213 -10.19 -10.70 -7.83
CA PRO A 213 -10.42 -11.56 -8.99
C PRO A 213 -11.91 -11.62 -9.36
N LYS A 214 -12.21 -11.60 -10.66
CA LYS A 214 -13.56 -11.66 -11.22
C LYS A 214 -13.50 -12.23 -12.64
N GLU A 215 -14.61 -12.73 -13.16
CA GLU A 215 -14.65 -13.38 -14.49
C GLU A 215 -14.07 -12.48 -15.60
N ASN A 216 -14.44 -11.20 -15.59
CA ASN A 216 -13.94 -10.19 -16.53
C ASN A 216 -12.82 -9.35 -15.90
N TYR A 217 -11.80 -10.01 -15.36
CA TYR A 217 -10.61 -9.33 -14.86
C TYR A 217 -9.88 -8.64 -16.01
N SER A 218 -9.78 -7.32 -15.95
CA SER A 218 -9.27 -6.47 -17.04
C SER A 218 -7.94 -5.84 -16.66
N GLU A 219 -7.25 -5.24 -17.65
CA GLU A 219 -6.07 -4.41 -17.42
C GLU A 219 -6.35 -3.29 -16.41
N SER A 220 -7.53 -2.70 -16.46
CA SER A 220 -7.98 -1.73 -15.45
C SER A 220 -8.04 -2.33 -14.03
N SER A 221 -8.40 -3.59 -13.90
CA SER A 221 -8.48 -4.25 -12.59
C SER A 221 -7.07 -4.54 -12.08
N ALA A 222 -6.18 -5.00 -12.96
CA ALA A 222 -4.76 -5.18 -12.67
C ALA A 222 -4.09 -3.85 -12.30
N HIS A 223 -4.31 -2.78 -13.06
CA HIS A 223 -3.75 -1.45 -12.80
C HIS A 223 -4.03 -0.96 -11.38
N ASN A 224 -5.28 -1.09 -10.90
CA ASN A 224 -5.64 -0.67 -9.54
C ASN A 224 -4.84 -1.46 -8.49
N ALA A 225 -4.86 -2.80 -8.58
CA ALA A 225 -4.11 -3.65 -7.64
C ALA A 225 -2.60 -3.36 -7.68
N ILE A 226 -2.07 -3.13 -8.88
CA ILE A 226 -0.67 -2.80 -9.08
C ILE A 226 -0.32 -1.44 -8.49
N SER A 227 -1.15 -0.40 -8.67
CA SER A 227 -0.92 0.94 -8.11
C SER A 227 -0.88 0.92 -6.58
N ASP A 228 -1.83 0.21 -5.97
CA ASP A 228 -1.90 0.03 -4.51
C ASP A 228 -0.61 -0.62 -3.98
N LEU A 229 -0.20 -1.74 -4.60
CA LEU A 229 1.02 -2.46 -4.19
C LEU A 229 2.30 -1.65 -4.45
N ARG A 230 2.36 -0.92 -5.57
CA ARG A 230 3.49 -0.03 -5.93
C ARG A 230 3.67 1.08 -4.91
N SER A 231 2.58 1.60 -4.37
CA SER A 231 2.62 2.68 -3.38
C SER A 231 3.35 2.22 -2.10
N LEU A 232 3.22 0.94 -1.73
CA LEU A 232 3.97 0.36 -0.62
C LEU A 232 5.45 0.14 -0.96
N GLU A 233 5.77 -0.30 -2.17
CA GLU A 233 7.18 -0.41 -2.61
C GLU A 233 7.86 0.97 -2.62
N LEU A 234 7.16 2.00 -3.11
CA LEU A 234 7.65 3.36 -3.12
C LEU A 234 7.81 3.91 -1.71
N LEU A 235 6.90 3.63 -0.79
CA LEU A 235 7.06 3.98 0.62
C LEU A 235 8.38 3.41 1.16
N LEU A 236 8.67 2.13 0.93
CA LEU A 236 9.93 1.52 1.36
C LEU A 236 11.15 2.23 0.75
N CYS A 237 11.11 2.56 -0.55
CA CYS A 237 12.16 3.34 -1.21
C CYS A 237 12.37 4.71 -0.57
N PHE A 238 11.29 5.45 -0.34
CA PHE A 238 11.36 6.79 0.23
C PHE A 238 11.85 6.77 1.68
N GLN A 239 11.51 5.74 2.45
CA GLN A 239 12.01 5.53 3.81
C GLN A 239 13.53 5.24 3.87
N GLN A 240 14.14 4.84 2.75
CA GLN A 240 15.60 4.70 2.65
C GLN A 240 16.32 6.00 2.29
N LEU A 241 15.62 7.09 1.97
CA LEU A 241 16.26 8.38 1.71
C LEU A 241 16.77 9.02 3.00
N GLN A 242 17.81 9.84 2.88
CA GLN A 242 18.27 10.64 4.02
C GLN A 242 17.23 11.71 4.35
N GLY A 243 16.81 11.77 5.62
CA GLY A 243 15.85 12.78 6.10
C GLY A 243 14.74 12.17 6.96
N PRO A 244 13.65 12.93 7.20
CA PRO A 244 12.49 12.41 7.90
C PRO A 244 11.86 11.24 7.14
N SER A 245 11.61 10.15 7.85
CA SER A 245 10.93 8.99 7.28
C SER A 245 9.50 9.37 6.87
N PRO A 246 9.12 9.22 5.59
CA PRO A 246 7.77 9.51 5.17
C PRO A 246 6.81 8.43 5.65
N ILE A 247 5.55 8.85 5.82
CA ILE A 247 4.41 7.96 6.03
C ILE A 247 3.53 7.95 4.79
N PHE A 248 2.79 6.86 4.59
CA PHE A 248 1.81 6.76 3.52
C PHE A 248 0.40 6.88 4.10
N CYS A 249 -0.37 7.83 3.59
CA CYS A 249 -1.73 8.09 4.02
C CYS A 249 -2.72 7.52 3.02
N THR A 250 -3.53 6.56 3.47
CA THR A 250 -4.55 5.90 2.65
C THR A 250 -5.86 5.71 3.41
N ARG A 251 -6.97 5.58 2.69
CA ARG A 251 -8.27 5.12 3.22
C ARG A 251 -8.54 3.64 2.90
N ASP A 252 -7.64 2.98 2.18
CA ASP A 252 -7.86 1.60 1.74
C ASP A 252 -7.51 0.61 2.86
N ARG A 253 -8.55 -0.05 3.40
CA ARG A 253 -8.40 -1.05 4.46
C ARG A 253 -7.78 -2.35 3.94
N ALA A 254 -7.98 -2.72 2.67
CA ALA A 254 -7.31 -3.88 2.10
C ALA A 254 -5.80 -3.63 2.04
N LEU A 255 -5.40 -2.43 1.63
CA LEU A 255 -3.99 -2.03 1.58
C LEU A 255 -3.35 -1.98 2.97
N LEU A 256 -4.07 -1.44 3.95
CA LEU A 256 -3.68 -1.50 5.36
C LEU A 256 -3.45 -2.96 5.81
N ASN A 257 -4.42 -3.85 5.59
CA ASN A 257 -4.33 -5.23 6.04
C ASN A 257 -3.16 -5.96 5.38
N PHE A 258 -2.91 -5.71 4.09
CA PHE A 258 -1.75 -6.25 3.38
C PHE A 258 -0.44 -5.77 3.98
N TRP A 259 -0.33 -4.47 4.27
CA TRP A 259 0.83 -3.88 4.92
C TRP A 259 1.10 -4.47 6.30
N LEU A 260 0.08 -4.65 7.15
CA LEU A 260 0.23 -5.25 8.47
C LEU A 260 0.56 -6.74 8.45
N ALA A 261 0.21 -7.42 7.37
CA ALA A 261 0.51 -8.83 7.21
C ALA A 261 1.93 -9.08 6.70
N ILE A 262 2.59 -8.05 6.14
CA ILE A 262 3.98 -8.09 5.67
C ILE A 262 4.83 -7.22 6.59
N LEU A 263 5.39 -7.84 7.62
CA LEU A 263 6.30 -7.19 8.55
C LEU A 263 7.70 -7.18 7.95
N HIS A 264 8.19 -6.04 7.47
CA HIS A 264 9.58 -5.97 7.03
C HIS A 264 10.51 -5.76 8.23
N THR A 265 11.51 -6.62 8.36
CA THR A 265 12.49 -6.55 9.45
C THR A 265 13.75 -5.82 9.05
N ARG A 266 14.02 -5.72 7.74
CA ARG A 266 15.14 -4.97 7.19
C ARG A 266 14.83 -4.52 5.78
N VAL A 267 15.17 -3.27 5.50
CA VAL A 267 15.24 -2.71 4.15
C VAL A 267 16.67 -2.21 4.00
N ALA A 268 17.35 -2.64 2.95
CA ALA A 268 18.71 -2.20 2.63
C ALA A 268 18.80 -1.81 1.17
N ARG A 269 19.66 -0.83 0.86
CA ARG A 269 20.02 -0.53 -0.52
C ARG A 269 21.06 -1.53 -1.00
N SER A 270 20.87 -2.07 -2.19
CA SER A 270 21.85 -2.86 -2.94
C SER A 270 22.29 -2.08 -4.19
N GLU A 271 23.28 -2.58 -4.94
CA GLU A 271 23.74 -1.95 -6.18
C GLU A 271 22.62 -1.86 -7.24
N ASP A 272 21.74 -2.86 -7.27
CA ASP A 272 20.68 -3.00 -8.27
C ASP A 272 19.27 -2.69 -7.74
N GLY A 273 19.12 -2.20 -6.50
CA GLY A 273 17.82 -1.80 -5.95
C GLY A 273 17.70 -1.85 -4.43
N LEU A 274 16.60 -2.44 -3.96
CA LEU A 274 16.33 -2.68 -2.54
C LEU A 274 16.38 -4.16 -2.23
N GLU A 275 17.07 -4.51 -1.15
CA GLU A 275 17.01 -5.81 -0.51
C GLU A 275 16.04 -5.73 0.67
N LEU A 276 15.05 -6.62 0.67
CA LEU A 276 14.00 -6.68 1.68
C LEU A 276 14.11 -7.99 2.45
N THR A 277 14.14 -7.89 3.78
CA THR A 277 13.90 -9.05 4.65
C THR A 277 12.49 -8.94 5.21
N LEU A 278 11.63 -9.87 4.81
CA LEU A 278 10.22 -9.89 5.18
C LEU A 278 9.95 -11.01 6.20
N ARG A 279 9.01 -10.74 7.10
CA ARG A 279 8.32 -11.71 7.93
C ARG A 279 6.83 -11.56 7.65
N PHE A 280 6.12 -12.67 7.68
CA PHE A 280 4.68 -12.64 7.41
C PHE A 280 3.92 -12.95 8.70
N ASN A 281 2.80 -12.25 8.89
CA ASN A 281 1.81 -12.66 9.86
C ASN A 281 1.06 -13.89 9.31
N ASN A 282 0.66 -14.82 10.18
CA ASN A 282 -0.16 -15.97 9.82
C ASN A 282 -1.49 -15.55 9.14
N SER A 283 -1.95 -14.31 9.36
CA SER A 283 -3.11 -13.74 8.65
C SER A 283 -2.92 -13.60 7.14
N LEU A 284 -1.68 -13.61 6.61
CA LEU A 284 -1.42 -13.52 5.17
C LEU A 284 -1.75 -14.82 4.42
N PHE A 285 -1.54 -15.96 5.10
CA PHE A 285 -1.78 -17.31 4.58
C PHE A 285 -2.59 -18.13 5.60
N PRO A 286 -3.80 -17.70 5.96
CA PRO A 286 -4.55 -18.20 7.12
C PRO A 286 -4.90 -19.69 7.04
N ARG A 287 -4.84 -20.27 5.84
CA ARG A 287 -5.17 -21.68 5.61
C ARG A 287 -3.99 -22.64 5.81
N LEU A 288 -2.77 -22.15 5.77
CA LEU A 288 -1.58 -23.00 5.86
C LEU A 288 -1.33 -23.45 7.29
N LYS A 289 -1.02 -24.74 7.45
CA LYS A 289 -0.43 -25.26 8.68
C LYS A 289 1.06 -24.87 8.74
N GLU A 290 1.65 -24.97 9.92
CA GLU A 290 3.05 -24.57 10.16
C GLU A 290 4.04 -25.18 9.15
N GLU A 291 3.92 -26.48 8.86
CA GLU A 291 4.81 -27.19 7.92
C GLU A 291 4.64 -26.68 6.48
N GLU A 292 3.40 -26.43 6.05
CA GLU A 292 3.09 -25.92 4.72
C GLU A 292 3.49 -24.44 4.59
N TYR A 293 3.36 -23.68 5.67
CA TYR A 293 3.82 -22.30 5.77
C TYR A 293 5.35 -22.24 5.60
N ILE A 294 6.11 -23.05 6.34
CA ILE A 294 7.58 -23.12 6.23
C ILE A 294 7.97 -23.49 4.79
N ALA A 295 7.33 -24.49 4.19
CA ALA A 295 7.60 -24.90 2.82
C ALA A 295 7.31 -23.77 1.81
N LEU A 296 6.24 -22.98 2.03
CA LEU A 296 5.95 -21.81 1.22
C LEU A 296 7.02 -20.71 1.39
N ILE A 297 7.48 -20.44 2.61
CA ILE A 297 8.52 -19.42 2.85
C ILE A 297 9.84 -19.82 2.17
N ASP A 298 10.24 -21.08 2.28
CA ASP A 298 11.44 -21.60 1.60
C ASP A 298 11.29 -21.47 0.07
N ARG A 299 10.10 -21.76 -0.45
CA ARG A 299 9.81 -21.62 -1.87
C ARG A 299 9.85 -20.16 -2.32
N LEU A 300 9.22 -19.24 -1.59
CA LEU A 300 9.26 -17.81 -1.87
C LEU A 300 10.70 -17.30 -1.88
N SER A 301 11.53 -17.75 -0.94
CA SER A 301 12.95 -17.37 -0.88
C SER A 301 13.76 -17.92 -2.05
N ARG A 302 13.54 -19.18 -2.44
CA ARG A 302 14.27 -19.85 -3.54
C ARG A 302 13.84 -19.37 -4.92
N ASP A 303 12.53 -19.31 -5.15
CA ASP A 303 11.96 -18.95 -6.45
C ASP A 303 11.93 -17.43 -6.64
N GLY A 304 12.47 -16.68 -5.67
CA GLY A 304 12.58 -15.24 -5.59
C GLY A 304 11.22 -14.58 -5.40
N LEU A 305 10.95 -14.17 -4.17
CA LEU A 305 10.75 -12.74 -3.97
C LEU A 305 12.10 -12.06 -4.19
#